data_AF-A0A498GRM3-F1
#
_entry.id   AF-A0A498GRM3-F1
#
_cell.length_a   1.000
_cell.length_b   1.000
_cell.length_c   1.000
_cell.angle_alpha   90.00
_cell.angle_beta   90.00
_cell.angle_gamma   90.00
#
_symmetry.space_group_name_H-M   'P 1'
#
loop_
_entity.id
_entity.type
_entity.pdbx_description
1 polymer ?
#
loop_
_entity_poly.entity_id
_entity_poly.type
_entity_poly.pdbx_seq_one_letter_code
_entity_poly.pdbx_strand_id
1 'polypeptide(L)'
;MSTYLRDSIRRCFQKSVQLIQNGKYKEALNEIEKAEKPVKELNEPGDTSILRSTKGHLLYCVDKYEEALENHILALKISENLLSKEPENKTYQSTFTVSFTEIFVLGNIFHKMGRFLQAEQCYEMHLAISQRLLKTNPGEISYQAVLATTQNDLGVLLINMGRFKEAKQRFEEALDVRQKILEVTPEKAIYLSDVAITLNNLGGLLTKMGHIEEAKKKLEKALEVRQRLLKKYPENSLYQSYVGGTLVNLGVLLKDMGRLEEARDRYEEALEIYEKLAKGDSEDPIYRANYAGLLDNLGKLLSDMGRVEQARQWHEKALKIRQDFTKEESENVAYQSYLGQINNSLGNMPKQMYKWEENGQELEDYIESFLRVSLKNEFLKNFKVEKNHIEVGREGTAYEFDIFYEFTIAGIPHKAAIECQYYDKRITEEIVRHFKSKIDECNNITGFILATKSYNADAKRYADRYGIKLITDDELPNIPGMLLAHTESLVPNKDVHGDPFWTIMTANEDGNSSGAFYSFRGNIVNILMPRFLWRDNRIYLFISKKSAERVLEVDGGKGYGVFGVSRELLRGICLMAKLADCRIEIVPKLRFEDNGGLLVFEHSYDEILAEYDLE
;
A
#
# COMPACT_ATOMS: atom_id res chain seq x y z
N MET A 1 35.94 37.18 39.32
CA MET A 1 35.55 35.75 39.24
C MET A 1 34.22 35.58 38.51
N SER A 2 33.14 36.24 38.94
CA SER A 2 31.81 36.18 38.28
C SER A 2 31.83 36.52 36.77
N THR A 3 32.54 37.59 36.34
CA THR A 3 32.64 37.95 34.92
C THR A 3 33.28 36.86 34.06
N TYR A 4 34.37 36.26 34.55
CA TYR A 4 35.06 35.17 33.86
C TYR A 4 34.18 33.91 33.74
N LEU A 5 33.42 33.57 34.79
CA LEU A 5 32.48 32.45 34.76
C LEU A 5 31.37 32.70 33.74
N ARG A 6 30.76 33.89 33.73
CA ARG A 6 29.72 34.27 32.75
C ARG A 6 30.25 34.24 31.32
N ASP A 7 31.48 34.71 31.07
CA ASP A 7 32.10 34.64 29.74
C ASP A 7 32.40 33.20 29.31
N SER A 8 32.78 32.33 30.25
CA SER A 8 32.95 30.90 29.99
C SER A 8 31.63 30.22 29.60
N ILE A 9 30.56 30.47 30.36
CA ILE A 9 29.21 29.95 30.08
C ILE A 9 28.77 30.43 28.69
N ARG A 10 28.83 31.75 28.43
CA ARG A 10 28.43 32.34 27.16
C ARG A 10 29.15 31.71 25.96
N ARG A 11 30.45 31.46 26.07
CA ARG A 11 31.22 30.80 25.00
C ARG A 11 30.75 29.38 24.72
N CYS A 12 30.47 28.59 25.76
CA CYS A 12 29.95 27.23 25.60
C CYS A 12 28.59 27.24 24.89
N PHE A 13 27.68 28.11 25.32
CA PHE A 13 26.37 28.27 24.68
C PHE A 13 26.49 28.73 23.22
N GLN A 14 27.28 29.76 22.93
CA GLN A 14 27.47 30.24 21.56
C GLN A 14 28.03 29.15 20.63
N LYS A 15 29.02 28.40 21.11
CA LYS A 15 29.59 27.29 20.34
C LYS A 15 28.58 26.17 20.13
N SER A 16 27.77 25.84 21.15
CA SER A 16 26.71 24.85 21.02
C SER A 16 25.67 25.25 19.98
N VAL A 17 25.27 26.53 19.92
CA VAL A 17 24.32 27.04 18.91
C VAL A 17 24.87 26.88 17.51
N GLN A 18 26.15 27.20 17.30
CA GLN A 18 26.81 27.01 16.01
C GLN A 18 26.86 25.53 15.60
N LEU A 19 27.11 24.62 16.55
CA LEU A 19 27.11 23.19 16.30
C LEU A 19 25.69 22.66 15.98
N ILE A 20 24.67 23.14 16.70
CA ILE A 20 23.25 22.84 16.43
C ILE A 20 22.87 23.26 15.00
N GLN A 21 23.27 24.47 14.58
CA GLN A 21 23.01 24.95 13.21
C GLN A 21 23.62 24.05 12.12
N ASN A 22 24.69 23.33 12.46
CA ASN A 22 25.35 22.38 11.58
C ASN A 22 24.87 20.93 11.80
N GLY A 23 23.81 20.70 12.60
CA GLY A 23 23.27 19.37 12.89
C GLY A 23 24.13 18.52 13.83
N LYS A 24 25.18 19.09 14.44
CA LYS A 24 26.16 18.37 15.28
C LYS A 24 25.71 18.31 16.74
N TYR A 25 24.59 17.62 17.00
CA TYR A 25 23.96 17.61 18.33
C TYR A 25 24.81 16.96 19.42
N LYS A 26 25.54 15.88 19.11
CA LYS A 26 26.47 15.22 20.05
C LYS A 26 27.62 16.15 20.47
N GLU A 27 28.22 16.86 19.50
CA GLU A 27 29.27 17.85 19.79
C GLU A 27 28.71 19.03 20.58
N ALA A 28 27.51 19.51 20.22
CA ALA A 28 26.83 20.58 20.94
C ALA A 28 26.56 20.20 22.40
N LEU A 29 26.12 18.95 22.65
CA LEU A 29 25.92 18.40 23.99
C LEU A 29 27.22 18.44 24.79
N ASN A 30 28.32 17.95 24.21
CA ASN A 30 29.63 17.98 24.86
C ASN A 30 30.08 19.42 25.21
N GLU A 31 29.75 20.41 24.37
CA GLU A 31 30.05 21.82 24.68
C GLU A 31 29.15 22.37 25.81
N ILE A 32 27.87 21.99 25.84
CA ILE A 32 26.96 22.38 26.93
C ILE A 32 27.35 21.74 28.26
N GLU A 33 27.84 20.50 28.26
CA GLU A 33 28.31 19.83 29.48
C GLU A 33 29.52 20.53 30.11
N LYS A 34 30.38 21.19 29.30
CA LYS A 34 31.47 22.02 29.82
C LYS A 34 30.97 23.24 30.60
N ALA A 35 29.73 23.69 30.37
CA ALA A 35 29.12 24.79 31.10
C ALA A 35 28.57 24.38 32.48
N GLU A 36 28.45 23.08 32.80
CA GLU A 36 27.90 22.62 34.08
C GLU A 36 28.71 23.11 35.28
N LYS A 37 30.05 22.97 35.20
CA LYS A 37 30.95 23.41 36.27
C LYS A 37 30.86 24.93 36.51
N PRO A 38 31.04 25.81 35.51
CA PRO A 38 30.97 27.25 35.75
C PRO A 38 29.56 27.73 36.15
N VAL A 39 28.48 27.11 35.65
CA VAL A 39 27.11 27.44 36.11
C VAL A 39 26.93 27.07 37.58
N LYS A 40 27.41 25.89 37.99
CA LYS A 40 27.36 25.46 39.40
C LYS A 40 28.16 26.38 40.32
N GLU A 41 29.33 26.85 39.88
CA GLU A 41 30.18 27.79 40.62
C GLU A 41 29.57 29.20 40.70
N LEU A 42 28.84 29.63 39.66
CA LEU A 42 28.12 30.90 39.66
C LEU A 42 26.91 30.87 40.62
N ASN A 43 26.31 29.68 40.82
CA ASN A 43 25.22 29.40 41.76
C ASN A 43 23.97 30.30 41.55
N GLU A 44 23.68 30.63 40.30
CA GLU A 44 22.49 31.39 39.89
C GLU A 44 21.40 30.42 39.42
N PRO A 45 20.21 30.39 40.05
CA PRO A 45 19.17 29.43 39.68
C PRO A 45 18.66 29.64 38.24
N GLY A 46 18.61 30.88 37.75
CA GLY A 46 18.20 31.17 36.37
C GLY A 46 19.14 30.54 35.33
N ASP A 47 20.46 30.69 35.51
CA ASP A 47 21.47 30.09 34.63
C ASP A 47 21.43 28.55 34.70
N THR A 48 21.15 28.00 35.90
CA THR A 48 20.96 26.56 36.09
C THR A 48 19.75 26.05 35.32
N SER A 49 18.61 26.76 35.35
CA SER A 49 17.42 26.40 34.59
C SER A 49 17.68 26.38 33.08
N ILE A 50 18.31 27.44 32.55
CA ILE A 50 18.62 27.55 31.11
C ILE A 50 19.56 26.44 30.65
N LEU A 51 20.59 26.13 31.46
CA LEU A 51 21.51 25.03 31.17
C LEU A 51 20.78 23.70 31.12
N ARG A 52 19.95 23.41 32.11
CA ARG A 52 19.16 22.17 32.19
C ARG A 52 18.22 22.06 31.00
N SER A 53 17.48 23.11 30.67
CA SER A 53 16.58 23.15 29.51
C SER A 53 17.33 22.88 28.19
N THR A 54 18.48 23.52 28.00
CA THR A 54 19.30 23.36 26.79
C THR A 54 19.91 21.96 26.70
N LYS A 55 20.44 21.44 27.81
CA LYS A 55 20.95 20.08 27.89
C LYS A 55 19.84 19.06 27.62
N GLY A 56 18.64 19.29 28.17
CA GLY A 56 17.45 18.47 27.92
C GLY A 56 17.10 18.39 26.43
N HIS A 57 17.05 19.52 25.73
CA HIS A 57 16.80 19.55 24.29
C HIS A 57 17.86 18.78 23.50
N LEU A 58 19.14 18.94 23.83
CA LEU A 58 20.21 18.25 23.15
C LEU A 58 20.19 16.75 23.40
N LEU A 59 19.89 16.33 24.63
CA LEU A 59 19.69 14.92 24.99
C LEU A 59 18.51 14.31 24.24
N TYR A 60 17.40 15.05 24.08
CA TYR A 60 16.28 14.63 23.24
C TYR A 60 16.70 14.44 21.78
N CYS A 61 17.49 15.35 21.21
CA CYS A 61 17.99 15.24 19.84
C CYS A 61 18.98 14.09 19.61
N VAL A 62 19.55 13.51 20.67
CA VAL A 62 20.43 12.33 20.60
C VAL A 62 19.77 11.08 21.19
N ASP A 63 18.44 11.07 21.26
CA ASP A 63 17.59 9.95 21.68
C ASP A 63 17.82 9.46 23.13
N LYS A 64 18.37 10.31 23.99
CA LYS A 64 18.53 10.06 25.44
C LYS A 64 17.33 10.57 26.22
N TYR A 65 16.17 9.95 26.02
CA TYR A 65 14.88 10.47 26.48
C TYR A 65 14.73 10.55 28.00
N GLU A 66 15.23 9.59 28.77
CA GLU A 66 15.17 9.61 30.24
C GLU A 66 16.01 10.75 30.82
N GLU A 67 17.24 10.93 30.33
CA GLU A 67 18.11 12.03 30.76
C GLU A 67 17.51 13.39 30.33
N ALA A 68 16.93 13.47 29.12
CA ALA A 68 16.24 14.66 28.64
C ALA A 68 15.06 15.03 29.53
N LEU A 69 14.23 14.04 29.90
CA LEU A 69 13.09 14.19 30.77
C LEU A 69 13.50 14.75 32.14
N GLU A 70 14.54 14.18 32.76
CA GLU A 70 15.05 14.65 34.05
C GLU A 70 15.47 16.12 33.98
N ASN A 71 16.23 16.49 32.93
CA ASN A 71 16.72 17.85 32.76
C ASN A 71 15.56 18.86 32.56
N HIS A 72 14.54 18.53 31.75
CA HIS A 72 13.38 19.40 31.57
C HIS A 72 12.53 19.53 32.84
N ILE A 73 12.30 18.45 33.58
CA ILE A 73 11.55 18.52 34.86
C ILE A 73 12.30 19.39 35.88
N LEU A 74 13.62 19.27 35.96
CA LEU A 74 14.42 20.10 36.86
C LEU A 74 14.41 21.58 36.44
N ALA A 75 14.52 21.87 35.15
CA ALA A 75 14.41 23.24 34.64
C ALA A 75 13.06 23.87 34.97
N LEU A 76 11.97 23.14 34.77
CA LEU A 76 10.61 23.59 35.08
C LEU A 76 10.44 23.88 36.58
N LYS A 77 10.90 22.97 37.46
CA LYS A 77 10.86 23.15 38.92
C LYS A 77 11.62 24.39 39.39
N ILE A 78 12.79 24.66 38.79
CA ILE A 78 13.57 25.85 39.13
C ILE A 78 12.82 27.11 38.69
N SER A 79 12.32 27.13 37.46
CA SER A 79 11.59 28.27 36.89
C SER A 79 10.32 28.59 37.68
N GLU A 80 9.56 27.57 38.10
CA GLU A 80 8.38 27.72 38.95
C GLU A 80 8.73 28.27 40.35
N ASN A 81 9.82 27.79 40.96
CA ASN A 81 10.29 28.29 42.26
C ASN A 81 10.72 29.77 42.18
N LEU A 82 11.41 30.16 41.10
CA LEU A 82 11.81 31.55 40.87
C LEU A 82 10.60 32.47 40.71
N LEU A 83 9.64 32.08 39.86
CA LEU A 83 8.45 32.88 39.62
C LEU A 83 7.54 32.99 40.86
N SER A 84 7.41 31.91 41.65
CA SER A 84 6.60 31.94 42.88
C SER A 84 7.19 32.85 43.97
N LYS A 85 8.51 33.03 44.00
CA LYS A 85 9.18 33.96 44.92
C LYS A 85 9.07 35.42 44.50
N GLU A 86 9.21 35.71 43.20
CA GLU A 86 9.11 37.07 42.67
C GLU A 86 8.20 37.12 41.44
N PRO A 87 6.87 37.14 41.64
CA PRO A 87 5.91 37.06 40.54
C PRO A 87 5.99 38.22 39.53
N GLU A 88 6.43 39.39 39.98
CA GLU A 88 6.57 40.63 39.18
C GLU A 88 7.92 40.71 38.42
N ASN A 89 8.85 39.79 38.68
CA ASN A 89 10.17 39.83 38.06
C ASN A 89 10.08 39.42 36.58
N LYS A 90 10.23 40.39 35.68
CA LYS A 90 10.14 40.17 34.22
C LYS A 90 11.10 39.10 33.70
N THR A 91 12.27 38.96 34.32
CA THR A 91 13.23 37.91 33.94
C THR A 91 12.67 36.54 34.29
N TYR A 92 12.12 36.36 35.49
CA TYR A 92 11.51 35.07 35.89
C TYR A 92 10.23 34.76 35.14
N GLN A 93 9.41 35.78 34.82
CA GLN A 93 8.27 35.62 33.92
C GLN A 93 8.73 35.16 32.52
N SER A 94 9.82 35.72 32.00
CA SER A 94 10.42 35.28 30.73
C SER A 94 10.98 33.85 30.83
N THR A 95 11.66 33.51 31.93
CA THR A 95 12.19 32.15 32.16
C THR A 95 11.06 31.13 32.28
N PHE A 96 9.97 31.46 32.98
CA PHE A 96 8.78 30.62 33.04
C PHE A 96 8.01 30.58 31.71
N THR A 97 8.13 31.61 30.85
CA THR A 97 7.61 31.54 29.48
C THR A 97 8.38 30.52 28.64
N VAL A 98 9.67 30.28 28.91
CA VAL A 98 10.39 29.13 28.34
C VAL A 98 9.75 27.81 28.80
N SER A 99 9.15 27.74 29.98
CA SER A 99 8.39 26.57 30.43
C SER A 99 7.18 26.22 29.56
N PHE A 100 6.63 27.16 28.78
CA PHE A 100 5.67 26.84 27.73
C PHE A 100 6.27 25.90 26.68
N THR A 101 7.47 26.21 26.17
CA THR A 101 8.18 25.33 25.22
C THR A 101 8.60 24.01 25.87
N GLU A 102 8.94 24.02 27.17
CA GLU A 102 9.29 22.80 27.91
C GLU A 102 8.11 21.82 28.00
N ILE A 103 6.88 22.31 28.23
CA ILE A 103 5.68 21.45 28.29
C ILE A 103 5.47 20.72 26.97
N PHE A 104 5.61 21.40 25.84
CA PHE A 104 5.49 20.78 24.52
C PHE A 104 6.58 19.71 24.30
N VAL A 105 7.83 20.02 24.66
CA VAL A 105 8.95 19.08 24.52
C VAL A 105 8.81 17.88 25.46
N LEU A 106 8.32 18.06 26.68
CA LEU A 106 7.95 16.96 27.57
C LEU A 106 6.89 16.06 26.93
N GLY A 107 5.90 16.65 26.24
CA GLY A 107 4.93 15.91 25.43
C GLY A 107 5.60 15.04 24.37
N ASN A 108 6.54 15.61 23.60
CA ASN A 108 7.31 14.89 22.58
C ASN A 108 8.15 13.75 23.20
N ILE A 109 8.83 14.00 24.32
CA ILE A 109 9.62 13.00 25.04
C ILE A 109 8.73 11.84 25.51
N PHE A 110 7.62 12.15 26.20
CA PHE A 110 6.68 11.13 26.65
C PHE A 110 6.09 10.32 25.47
N HIS A 111 5.79 10.98 24.35
CA HIS A 111 5.30 10.32 23.15
C HIS A 111 6.33 9.33 22.60
N LYS A 112 7.60 9.73 22.49
CA LYS A 112 8.71 8.86 22.05
C LYS A 112 8.94 7.67 22.99
N MET A 113 8.77 7.87 24.30
CA MET A 113 8.85 6.80 25.31
C MET A 113 7.63 5.87 25.35
N GLY A 114 6.60 6.09 24.51
CA GLY A 114 5.36 5.31 24.53
C GLY A 114 4.42 5.65 25.70
N ARG A 115 4.71 6.71 26.46
CA ARG A 115 3.94 7.18 27.62
C ARG A 115 2.80 8.10 27.16
N PHE A 116 1.86 7.53 26.41
CA PHE A 116 0.88 8.31 25.64
C PHE A 116 -0.06 9.17 26.49
N LEU A 117 -0.48 8.71 27.67
CA LEU A 117 -1.35 9.49 28.55
C LEU A 117 -0.64 10.75 29.09
N GLN A 118 0.62 10.64 29.49
CA GLN A 118 1.41 11.81 29.91
C GLN A 118 1.67 12.76 28.74
N ALA A 119 1.94 12.22 27.54
CA ALA A 119 2.12 13.04 26.34
C ALA A 119 0.85 13.84 26.01
N GLU A 120 -0.32 13.22 26.08
CA GLU A 120 -1.61 13.88 25.84
C GLU A 120 -1.84 15.01 26.85
N GLN A 121 -1.59 14.76 28.14
CA GLN A 121 -1.70 15.79 29.18
C GLN A 121 -0.80 17.00 28.90
N CYS A 122 0.44 16.76 28.49
CA CYS A 122 1.38 17.83 28.12
C CYS A 122 0.86 18.63 26.91
N TYR A 123 0.42 17.96 25.84
CA TYR A 123 -0.09 18.65 24.66
C TYR A 123 -1.38 19.44 24.95
N GLU A 124 -2.33 18.88 25.70
CA GLU A 124 -3.57 19.58 26.05
C GLU A 124 -3.29 20.78 26.96
N MET A 125 -2.36 20.66 27.91
CA MET A 125 -1.92 21.78 28.73
C MET A 125 -1.27 22.88 27.88
N HIS A 126 -0.41 22.49 26.92
CA HIS A 126 0.22 23.42 26.00
C HIS A 126 -0.81 24.12 25.07
N LEU A 127 -1.82 23.40 24.59
CA LEU A 127 -2.93 23.98 23.83
C LEU A 127 -3.72 24.98 24.65
N ALA A 128 -4.07 24.65 25.90
CA ALA A 128 -4.79 25.55 26.78
C ALA A 128 -4.01 26.87 27.03
N ILE A 129 -2.69 26.79 27.21
CA ILE A 129 -1.83 27.97 27.35
C ILE A 129 -1.78 28.76 26.03
N SER A 130 -1.55 28.09 24.90
CA SER A 130 -1.50 28.72 23.57
C SER A 130 -2.80 29.48 23.25
N GLN A 131 -3.95 28.90 23.57
CA GLN A 131 -5.26 29.54 23.39
C GLN A 131 -5.44 30.78 24.27
N ARG A 132 -4.94 30.74 25.52
CA ARG A 132 -4.96 31.92 26.41
C ARG A 132 -4.08 33.05 25.88
N LEU A 133 -2.88 32.72 25.37
CA LEU A 133 -1.96 33.68 24.75
C LEU A 133 -2.55 34.32 23.49
N LEU A 134 -3.29 33.56 22.69
CA LEU A 134 -4.00 34.08 21.52
C LEU A 134 -5.21 34.95 21.88
N LYS A 135 -5.88 34.70 23.01
CA LYS A 135 -6.94 35.60 23.48
C LYS A 135 -6.40 36.98 23.84
N THR A 136 -5.20 37.05 24.41
CA THR A 136 -4.56 38.33 24.77
C THR A 136 -3.81 38.95 23.59
N ASN A 137 -3.33 38.16 22.63
CA ASN A 137 -2.60 38.60 21.45
C ASN A 137 -3.10 37.90 20.16
N PRO A 138 -4.30 38.24 19.64
CA PRO A 138 -4.93 37.47 18.55
C PRO A 138 -4.16 37.45 17.23
N GLY A 139 -3.40 38.50 16.94
CA GLY A 139 -2.63 38.63 15.70
C GLY A 139 -1.23 38.01 15.73
N GLU A 140 -0.81 37.41 16.85
CA GLU A 140 0.55 36.92 17.00
C GLU A 140 0.75 35.58 16.27
N ILE A 141 1.37 35.65 15.09
CA ILE A 141 1.57 34.50 14.19
C ILE A 141 2.39 33.40 14.88
N SER A 142 3.35 33.74 15.75
CA SER A 142 4.16 32.73 16.44
C SER A 142 3.32 31.83 17.34
N TYR A 143 2.36 32.39 18.08
CA TYR A 143 1.45 31.62 18.93
C TYR A 143 0.47 30.77 18.11
N GLN A 144 -0.02 31.29 16.98
CA GLN A 144 -0.86 30.53 16.06
C GLN A 144 -0.11 29.32 15.48
N ALA A 145 1.14 29.54 15.04
CA ALA A 145 1.98 28.49 14.49
C ALA A 145 2.27 27.39 15.52
N VAL A 146 2.62 27.78 16.75
CA VAL A 146 2.90 26.84 17.84
C VAL A 146 1.65 26.04 18.23
N LEU A 147 0.47 26.70 18.32
CA LEU A 147 -0.80 26.02 18.55
C LEU A 147 -1.09 24.95 17.49
N ALA A 148 -0.91 25.29 16.22
CA ALA A 148 -1.14 24.37 15.11
C ALA A 148 -0.16 23.18 15.13
N THR A 149 1.11 23.42 15.51
CA THR A 149 2.09 22.34 15.69
C THR A 149 1.68 21.38 16.81
N THR A 150 1.21 21.89 17.94
CA THR A 150 0.72 21.02 19.02
C THR A 150 -0.53 20.25 18.64
N GLN A 151 -1.46 20.86 17.91
CA GLN A 151 -2.62 20.14 17.38
C GLN A 151 -2.20 19.01 16.42
N ASN A 152 -1.25 19.27 15.52
CA ASN A 152 -0.72 18.25 14.62
C ASN A 152 -0.09 17.09 15.39
N ASP A 153 0.76 17.37 16.39
CA ASP A 153 1.50 16.34 17.11
C ASP A 153 0.60 15.55 18.08
N LEU A 154 -0.39 16.22 18.67
CA LEU A 154 -1.48 15.55 19.38
C LEU A 154 -2.29 14.66 18.44
N GLY A 155 -2.54 15.09 17.20
CA GLY A 155 -3.17 14.26 16.16
C GLY A 155 -2.38 12.97 15.91
N VAL A 156 -1.06 13.05 15.78
CA VAL A 156 -0.18 11.87 15.62
C VAL A 156 -0.24 10.97 16.88
N LEU A 157 -0.21 11.55 18.07
CA LEU A 157 -0.37 10.80 19.33
C LEU A 157 -1.71 10.05 19.39
N LEU A 158 -2.81 10.72 19.01
CA LEU A 158 -4.15 10.13 19.00
C LEU A 158 -4.27 8.98 18.01
N ILE A 159 -3.56 9.02 16.86
CA ILE A 159 -3.43 7.86 15.97
C ILE A 159 -2.80 6.68 16.70
N ASN A 160 -1.70 6.90 17.43
CA ASN A 160 -1.02 5.83 18.18
C ASN A 160 -1.89 5.25 19.30
N MET A 161 -2.85 6.02 19.81
CA MET A 161 -3.86 5.58 20.77
C MET A 161 -5.11 4.96 20.11
N GLY A 162 -5.18 4.88 18.78
CA GLY A 162 -6.34 4.35 18.04
C GLY A 162 -7.54 5.31 17.96
N ARG A 163 -7.41 6.56 18.40
CA ARG A 163 -8.47 7.58 18.44
C ARG A 163 -8.54 8.36 17.13
N PHE A 164 -8.85 7.67 16.03
CA PHE A 164 -8.76 8.22 14.67
C PHE A 164 -9.68 9.41 14.39
N LYS A 165 -10.90 9.43 14.93
CA LYS A 165 -11.84 10.55 14.73
C LYS A 165 -11.31 11.84 15.36
N GLU A 166 -10.78 11.75 16.58
CA GLU A 166 -10.20 12.88 17.29
C GLU A 166 -8.91 13.34 16.63
N ALA A 167 -8.08 12.40 16.16
CA ALA A 167 -6.88 12.73 15.37
C ALA A 167 -7.24 13.51 14.09
N LYS A 168 -8.28 13.09 13.36
CA LYS A 168 -8.76 13.80 12.16
C LYS A 168 -9.13 15.24 12.51
N GLN A 169 -9.91 15.43 13.57
CA GLN A 169 -10.30 16.77 14.03
C GLN A 169 -9.08 17.63 14.36
N ARG A 170 -8.09 17.10 15.12
CA ARG A 170 -6.89 17.88 15.47
C ARG A 170 -6.07 18.29 14.24
N PHE A 171 -5.95 17.43 13.22
CA PHE A 171 -5.28 17.83 11.96
C PHE A 171 -6.07 18.87 11.19
N GLU A 172 -7.40 18.79 11.16
CA GLU A 172 -8.26 19.78 10.49
C GLU A 172 -8.17 21.15 11.17
N GLU A 173 -8.18 21.19 12.50
CA GLU A 173 -7.96 22.42 13.28
C GLU A 173 -6.56 23.01 13.03
N ALA A 174 -5.52 22.18 13.04
CA ALA A 174 -4.16 22.62 12.74
C ALA A 174 -4.06 23.21 11.32
N LEU A 175 -4.74 22.60 10.35
CA LEU A 175 -4.74 23.04 8.97
C LEU A 175 -5.48 24.36 8.78
N ASP A 176 -6.60 24.57 9.47
CA ASP A 176 -7.34 25.85 9.46
C ASP A 176 -6.47 27.00 9.98
N VAL A 177 -5.77 26.79 11.10
CA VAL A 177 -4.85 27.80 11.66
C VAL A 177 -3.70 28.08 10.69
N ARG A 178 -3.08 27.03 10.12
CA ARG A 178 -1.96 27.19 9.16
C ARG A 178 -2.40 27.89 7.87
N GLN A 179 -3.64 27.68 7.41
CA GLN A 179 -4.18 28.39 6.24
C GLN A 179 -4.35 29.89 6.52
N LYS A 180 -4.89 30.26 7.68
CA LYS A 180 -4.99 31.67 8.12
C LYS A 180 -3.62 32.35 8.20
N ILE A 181 -2.59 31.63 8.66
CA ILE A 181 -1.21 32.13 8.67
C ILE A 181 -0.71 32.39 7.22
N LEU A 182 -1.01 31.50 6.28
CA LEU A 182 -0.61 31.67 4.88
C LEU A 182 -1.39 32.77 4.16
N GLU A 183 -2.60 33.14 4.58
CA GLU A 183 -3.30 34.30 4.01
C GLU A 183 -2.52 35.60 4.23
N VAL A 184 -1.84 35.73 5.38
CA VAL A 184 -1.00 36.89 5.71
C VAL A 184 0.47 36.71 5.35
N THR A 185 0.94 35.47 5.16
CA THR A 185 2.35 35.15 4.83
C THR A 185 2.50 34.07 3.73
N PRO A 186 1.94 34.28 2.52
CA PRO A 186 1.68 33.23 1.53
C PRO A 186 2.91 32.49 0.99
N GLU A 187 4.09 33.10 1.03
CA GLU A 187 5.33 32.55 0.44
C GLU A 187 6.37 32.12 1.49
N LYS A 188 6.01 32.12 2.78
CA LYS A 188 6.96 31.80 3.84
C LYS A 188 7.17 30.29 3.94
N ALA A 189 8.37 29.85 3.56
CA ALA A 189 8.71 28.44 3.36
C ALA A 189 8.41 27.54 4.58
N ILE A 190 8.63 28.04 5.80
CA ILE A 190 8.36 27.28 7.03
C ILE A 190 6.86 26.93 7.17
N TYR A 191 5.96 27.88 6.92
CA TYR A 191 4.51 27.66 7.06
C TYR A 191 3.94 26.83 5.90
N LEU A 192 4.50 26.97 4.70
CA LEU A 192 4.19 26.07 3.58
C LEU A 192 4.59 24.62 3.91
N SER A 193 5.78 24.44 4.48
CA SER A 193 6.25 23.13 4.93
C SER A 193 5.33 22.54 6.00
N ASP A 194 4.92 23.35 6.97
CA ASP A 194 3.97 22.97 8.02
C ASP A 194 2.63 22.52 7.45
N VAL A 195 2.03 23.27 6.52
CA VAL A 195 0.79 22.85 5.83
C VAL A 195 0.97 21.50 5.16
N ALA A 196 2.07 21.29 4.44
CA ALA A 196 2.32 20.01 3.78
C ALA A 196 2.51 18.85 4.77
N ILE A 197 3.12 19.07 5.93
CA ILE A 197 3.23 18.07 7.00
C ILE A 197 1.85 17.65 7.50
N THR A 198 0.98 18.61 7.83
CA THR A 198 -0.39 18.30 8.30
C THR A 198 -1.21 17.60 7.24
N LEU A 199 -1.15 18.06 5.99
CA LEU A 199 -1.83 17.40 4.86
C LEU A 199 -1.36 15.96 4.66
N ASN A 200 -0.06 15.71 4.78
CA ASN A 200 0.51 14.38 4.68
C ASN A 200 0.04 13.46 5.82
N ASN A 201 0.03 13.97 7.06
CA ASN A 201 -0.42 13.21 8.23
C ASN A 201 -1.92 12.90 8.16
N LEU A 202 -2.74 13.90 7.78
CA LEU A 202 -4.16 13.73 7.56
C LEU A 202 -4.43 12.74 6.41
N GLY A 203 -3.66 12.82 5.32
CA GLY A 203 -3.73 11.87 4.22
C GLY A 203 -3.47 10.43 4.68
N GLY A 204 -2.38 10.20 5.41
CA GLY A 204 -2.07 8.88 5.98
C GLY A 204 -3.14 8.37 6.97
N LEU A 205 -3.72 9.24 7.78
CA LEU A 205 -4.86 8.89 8.64
C LEU A 205 -6.09 8.48 7.84
N LEU A 206 -6.44 9.26 6.81
CA LEU A 206 -7.58 8.98 5.95
C LEU A 206 -7.41 7.66 5.20
N THR A 207 -6.18 7.30 4.79
CA THR A 207 -5.87 5.97 4.25
C THR A 207 -6.20 4.88 5.27
N LYS A 208 -5.73 5.00 6.52
CA LYS A 208 -6.02 4.03 7.60
C LYS A 208 -7.51 3.91 7.93
N MET A 209 -8.28 4.98 7.73
CA MET A 209 -9.73 5.00 7.93
C MET A 209 -10.52 4.51 6.71
N GLY A 210 -9.87 4.19 5.59
CA GLY A 210 -10.53 3.77 4.34
C GLY A 210 -11.16 4.92 3.55
N HIS A 211 -10.88 6.18 3.88
CA HIS A 211 -11.35 7.37 3.14
C HIS A 211 -10.43 7.68 1.96
N ILE A 212 -10.35 6.74 1.01
CA ILE A 212 -9.35 6.69 -0.06
C ILE A 212 -9.28 7.97 -0.91
N GLU A 213 -10.41 8.47 -1.41
CA GLU A 213 -10.42 9.66 -2.29
C GLU A 213 -10.05 10.95 -1.55
N GLU A 214 -10.46 11.09 -0.28
CA GLU A 214 -10.02 12.21 0.55
C GLU A 214 -8.53 12.12 0.84
N ALA A 215 -8.03 10.93 1.17
CA ALA A 215 -6.61 10.68 1.43
C ALA A 215 -5.75 11.08 0.22
N LYS A 216 -6.15 10.64 -0.98
CA LYS A 216 -5.46 10.96 -2.24
C LYS A 216 -5.33 12.47 -2.43
N LYS A 217 -6.45 13.21 -2.33
CA LYS A 217 -6.45 14.68 -2.47
C LYS A 217 -5.52 15.37 -1.47
N LYS A 218 -5.49 14.91 -0.21
CA LYS A 218 -4.62 15.50 0.82
C LYS A 218 -3.14 15.21 0.55
N LEU A 219 -2.81 13.98 0.15
CA LEU A 219 -1.44 13.58 -0.17
C LEU A 219 -0.91 14.25 -1.43
N GLU A 220 -1.71 14.35 -2.50
CA GLU A 220 -1.33 15.05 -3.74
C GLU A 220 -1.07 16.54 -3.48
N LYS A 221 -1.93 17.20 -2.69
CA LYS A 221 -1.71 18.60 -2.29
C LYS A 221 -0.46 18.76 -1.41
N ALA A 222 -0.17 17.81 -0.52
CA ALA A 222 1.07 17.82 0.25
C ALA A 222 2.31 17.68 -0.65
N LEU A 223 2.24 16.79 -1.64
CA LEU A 223 3.30 16.56 -2.61
C LEU A 223 3.57 17.82 -3.45
N GLU A 224 2.52 18.47 -3.95
CA GLU A 224 2.63 19.71 -4.74
C GLU A 224 3.38 20.81 -3.96
N VAL A 225 2.99 21.05 -2.70
CA VAL A 225 3.64 22.05 -1.85
C VAL A 225 5.10 21.68 -1.56
N ARG A 226 5.39 20.41 -1.27
CA ARG A 226 6.76 19.92 -1.01
C ARG A 226 7.64 20.01 -2.26
N GLN A 227 7.13 19.67 -3.44
CA GLN A 227 7.84 19.82 -4.70
C GLN A 227 8.13 21.29 -5.03
N ARG A 228 7.19 22.20 -4.76
CA ARG A 228 7.41 23.64 -4.90
C ARG A 228 8.53 24.13 -3.98
N LEU A 229 8.56 23.68 -2.72
CA LEU A 229 9.62 24.01 -1.77
C LEU A 229 10.97 23.44 -2.20
N LEU A 230 10.99 22.17 -2.62
CA LEU A 230 12.20 21.52 -3.11
C LEU A 230 12.75 22.21 -4.38
N LYS A 231 11.89 22.63 -5.31
CA LYS A 231 12.31 23.41 -6.48
C LYS A 231 12.98 24.73 -6.09
N LYS A 232 12.53 25.37 -5.01
CA LYS A 232 13.12 26.62 -4.50
C LYS A 232 14.41 26.37 -3.71
N TYR A 233 14.55 25.21 -3.07
CA TYR A 233 15.69 24.82 -2.23
C TYR A 233 16.16 23.39 -2.58
N PRO A 234 16.74 23.17 -3.77
CA PRO A 234 16.99 21.82 -4.32
C PRO A 234 17.95 20.99 -3.47
N GLU A 235 18.91 21.61 -2.81
CA GLU A 235 19.92 20.93 -1.97
C GLU A 235 19.45 20.71 -0.52
N ASN A 236 18.21 21.08 -0.19
CA ASN A 236 17.70 20.88 1.17
C ASN A 236 17.28 19.41 1.38
N SER A 237 18.12 18.64 2.07
CA SER A 237 17.89 17.22 2.36
C SER A 237 16.58 16.95 3.11
N LEU A 238 16.12 17.88 3.96
CA LEU A 238 14.85 17.75 4.67
C LEU A 238 13.67 17.81 3.71
N TYR A 239 13.68 18.74 2.75
CA TYR A 239 12.62 18.83 1.74
C TYR A 239 12.65 17.67 0.76
N GLN A 240 13.83 17.17 0.38
CA GLN A 240 13.97 15.92 -0.37
C GLN A 240 13.30 14.77 0.38
N SER A 241 13.63 14.59 1.66
CA SER A 241 13.07 13.54 2.52
C SER A 241 11.55 13.68 2.68
N TYR A 242 11.02 14.90 2.77
CA TYR A 242 9.57 15.14 2.81
C TYR A 242 8.87 14.75 1.51
N VAL A 243 9.45 15.05 0.34
CA VAL A 243 8.90 14.59 -0.95
C VAL A 243 8.88 13.06 -1.00
N GLY A 244 10.00 12.42 -0.67
CA GLY A 244 10.10 10.96 -0.59
C GLY A 244 9.01 10.35 0.31
N GLY A 245 8.80 10.91 1.50
CA GLY A 245 7.82 10.41 2.46
C GLY A 245 6.38 10.52 1.97
N THR A 246 6.03 11.59 1.23
CA THR A 246 4.70 11.71 0.63
C THR A 246 4.50 10.72 -0.51
N LEU A 247 5.53 10.51 -1.35
CA LEU A 247 5.49 9.51 -2.42
C LEU A 247 5.28 8.10 -1.85
N VAL A 248 5.95 7.76 -0.74
CA VAL A 248 5.71 6.48 -0.04
C VAL A 248 4.26 6.37 0.44
N ASN A 249 3.69 7.41 1.06
CA ASN A 249 2.30 7.37 1.50
C ASN A 249 1.30 7.26 0.35
N LEU A 250 1.59 7.90 -0.80
CA LEU A 250 0.81 7.73 -2.03
C LEU A 250 0.93 6.31 -2.57
N GLY A 251 2.13 5.72 -2.57
CA GLY A 251 2.35 4.34 -2.96
C GLY A 251 1.57 3.35 -2.09
N VAL A 252 1.56 3.55 -0.76
CA VAL A 252 0.74 2.74 0.16
C VAL A 252 -0.74 2.87 -0.17
N LEU A 253 -1.24 4.11 -0.35
CA LEU A 253 -2.63 4.35 -0.70
C LEU A 253 -3.02 3.67 -2.03
N LEU A 254 -2.19 3.80 -3.07
CA LEU A 254 -2.43 3.19 -4.38
C LEU A 254 -2.40 1.66 -4.30
N LYS A 255 -1.51 1.10 -3.48
CA LYS A 255 -1.45 -0.33 -3.21
C LYS A 255 -2.75 -0.83 -2.55
N ASP A 256 -3.24 -0.12 -1.54
CA ASP A 256 -4.50 -0.44 -0.86
C ASP A 256 -5.72 -0.31 -1.78
N MET A 257 -5.62 0.46 -2.88
CA MET A 257 -6.61 0.53 -3.96
C MET A 257 -6.48 -0.60 -5.00
N GLY A 258 -5.48 -1.48 -4.90
CA GLY A 258 -5.17 -2.49 -5.91
C GLY A 258 -4.47 -1.95 -7.16
N ARG A 259 -4.04 -0.68 -7.18
CA ARG A 259 -3.35 -0.03 -8.30
C ARG A 259 -1.85 -0.27 -8.19
N LEU A 260 -1.44 -1.53 -8.29
CA LEU A 260 -0.10 -1.99 -7.91
C LEU A 260 1.03 -1.38 -8.76
N GLU A 261 0.85 -1.23 -10.08
CA GLU A 261 1.87 -0.59 -10.94
C GLU A 261 2.02 0.91 -10.64
N GLU A 262 0.92 1.63 -10.39
CA GLU A 262 1.03 3.04 -10.01
C GLU A 262 1.64 3.22 -8.60
N ALA A 263 1.39 2.29 -7.69
CA ALA A 263 2.06 2.26 -6.39
C ALA A 263 3.58 2.05 -6.58
N ARG A 264 3.95 1.18 -7.52
CA ARG A 264 5.34 0.92 -7.88
C ARG A 264 6.02 2.17 -8.41
N ASP A 265 5.40 2.88 -9.35
CA ASP A 265 5.94 4.14 -9.89
C ASP A 265 6.26 5.13 -8.78
N ARG A 266 5.34 5.34 -7.82
CA ARG A 266 5.56 6.25 -6.68
C ARG A 266 6.68 5.79 -5.76
N TYR A 267 6.81 4.48 -5.54
CA TYR A 267 7.92 3.94 -4.75
C TYR A 267 9.27 4.05 -5.48
N GLU A 268 9.31 3.88 -6.79
CA GLU A 268 10.53 4.05 -7.60
C GLU A 268 10.97 5.53 -7.60
N GLU A 269 10.04 6.49 -7.71
CA GLU A 269 10.34 7.92 -7.52
C GLU A 269 10.91 8.22 -6.12
N ALA A 270 10.32 7.63 -5.07
CA ALA A 270 10.82 7.78 -3.70
C ALA A 270 12.20 7.11 -3.50
N LEU A 271 12.49 6.06 -4.27
CA LEU A 271 13.71 5.27 -4.17
C LEU A 271 14.93 6.10 -4.59
N GLU A 272 14.83 6.83 -5.69
CA GLU A 272 15.90 7.71 -6.17
C GLU A 272 16.27 8.77 -5.10
N ILE A 273 15.25 9.34 -4.45
CA ILE A 273 15.42 10.35 -3.41
C ILE A 273 16.10 9.74 -2.17
N TYR A 274 15.53 8.67 -1.62
CA TYR A 274 16.03 8.09 -0.37
C TYR A 274 17.36 7.38 -0.54
N GLU A 275 17.65 6.80 -1.71
CA GLU A 275 18.96 6.24 -1.99
C GLU A 275 20.04 7.33 -2.05
N LYS A 276 19.75 8.49 -2.68
CA LYS A 276 20.67 9.63 -2.68
C LYS A 276 20.92 10.16 -1.26
N LEU A 277 19.85 10.34 -0.48
CA LEU A 277 19.96 10.83 0.91
C LEU A 277 20.74 9.87 1.81
N ALA A 278 20.50 8.55 1.68
CA ALA A 278 21.17 7.54 2.49
C ALA A 278 22.65 7.36 2.13
N LYS A 279 23.07 7.71 0.91
CA LYS A 279 24.48 7.69 0.45
C LYS A 279 25.22 9.01 0.64
N GLY A 280 24.51 10.11 0.92
CA GLY A 280 25.11 11.43 1.07
C GLY A 280 25.89 11.59 2.38
N ASP A 281 26.60 12.71 2.53
CA ASP A 281 27.40 13.06 3.71
C ASP A 281 26.57 13.35 4.98
N SER A 282 25.26 13.09 4.97
CA SER A 282 24.42 13.33 6.14
C SER A 282 24.58 12.19 7.13
N GLU A 283 25.05 12.51 8.34
CA GLU A 283 25.13 11.55 9.45
C GLU A 283 23.75 11.19 10.03
N ASP A 284 22.65 11.80 9.58
CA ASP A 284 21.32 11.57 10.15
C ASP A 284 20.82 10.15 9.85
N PRO A 285 20.71 9.28 10.88
CA PRO A 285 20.27 7.89 10.71
C PRO A 285 18.87 7.78 10.13
N ILE A 286 18.04 8.82 10.23
CA ILE A 286 16.66 8.79 9.75
C ILE A 286 16.56 8.53 8.25
N TYR A 287 17.54 8.99 7.45
CA TYR A 287 17.52 8.78 6.00
C TYR A 287 17.78 7.31 5.64
N ARG A 288 18.71 6.65 6.35
CA ARG A 288 18.96 5.20 6.20
C ARG A 288 17.75 4.39 6.66
N ALA A 289 17.10 4.81 7.75
CA ALA A 289 15.88 4.17 8.25
C ALA A 289 14.71 4.31 7.26
N ASN A 290 14.48 5.51 6.71
CA ASN A 290 13.44 5.75 5.71
C ASN A 290 13.68 4.98 4.41
N TYR A 291 14.94 4.93 3.94
CA TYR A 291 15.32 4.12 2.79
C TYR A 291 15.00 2.64 3.02
N ALA A 292 15.41 2.07 4.15
CA ALA A 292 15.07 0.68 4.50
C ALA A 292 13.55 0.45 4.67
N GLY A 293 12.80 1.46 5.13
CA GLY A 293 11.33 1.45 5.17
C GLY A 293 10.71 1.33 3.78
N LEU A 294 11.19 2.13 2.83
CA LEU A 294 10.76 2.07 1.42
C LEU A 294 11.08 0.71 0.78
N LEU A 295 12.28 0.17 1.01
CA LEU A 295 12.65 -1.14 0.47
C LEU A 295 11.71 -2.27 0.95
N ASP A 296 11.32 -2.23 2.23
CA ASP A 296 10.34 -3.18 2.78
C ASP A 296 8.94 -2.99 2.15
N ASN A 297 8.53 -1.76 1.86
CA ASN A 297 7.27 -1.49 1.16
C ASN A 297 7.30 -1.96 -0.31
N LEU A 298 8.43 -1.79 -1.00
CA LEU A 298 8.65 -2.36 -2.33
C LEU A 298 8.59 -3.88 -2.31
N GLY A 299 9.21 -4.53 -1.32
CA GLY A 299 9.13 -5.97 -1.13
C GLY A 299 7.69 -6.47 -0.90
N LYS A 300 6.92 -5.77 -0.05
CA LYS A 300 5.49 -6.05 0.16
C LYS A 300 4.68 -5.89 -1.12
N LEU A 301 4.89 -4.80 -1.85
CA LEU A 301 4.20 -4.55 -3.12
C LEU A 301 4.50 -5.65 -4.15
N LEU A 302 5.77 -6.05 -4.29
CA LEU A 302 6.16 -7.11 -5.21
C LEU A 302 5.59 -8.47 -4.79
N SER A 303 5.45 -8.72 -3.50
CA SER A 303 4.73 -9.89 -2.99
C SER A 303 3.26 -9.87 -3.39
N ASP A 304 2.58 -8.72 -3.24
CA ASP A 304 1.20 -8.52 -3.67
C ASP A 304 1.02 -8.69 -5.20
N MET A 305 2.09 -8.44 -5.98
CA MET A 305 2.16 -8.67 -7.43
C MET A 305 2.59 -10.09 -7.82
N GLY A 306 2.81 -11.00 -6.86
CA GLY A 306 3.28 -12.37 -7.11
C GLY A 306 4.78 -12.51 -7.42
N ARG A 307 5.56 -11.43 -7.39
CA ARG A 307 7.00 -11.41 -7.70
C ARG A 307 7.86 -11.72 -6.48
N VAL A 308 7.73 -12.93 -5.96
CA VAL A 308 8.28 -13.36 -4.65
C VAL A 308 9.81 -13.22 -4.56
N GLU A 309 10.56 -13.57 -5.60
CA GLU A 309 12.04 -13.50 -5.56
C GLU A 309 12.52 -12.04 -5.55
N GLN A 310 11.92 -11.18 -6.37
CA GLN A 310 12.22 -9.75 -6.34
C GLN A 310 11.86 -9.16 -4.97
N ALA A 311 10.70 -9.52 -4.42
CA ALA A 311 10.30 -9.11 -3.09
C ALA A 311 11.33 -9.51 -2.01
N ARG A 312 11.85 -10.74 -2.07
CA ARG A 312 12.88 -11.23 -1.15
C ARG A 312 14.16 -10.40 -1.24
N GLN A 313 14.63 -10.10 -2.45
CA GLN A 313 15.84 -9.27 -2.63
C GLN A 313 15.70 -7.89 -1.98
N TRP A 314 14.53 -7.26 -2.13
CA TRP A 314 14.26 -5.96 -1.48
C TRP A 314 14.19 -6.08 0.04
N HIS A 315 13.54 -7.12 0.56
CA HIS A 315 13.48 -7.37 1.99
C HIS A 315 14.87 -7.66 2.60
N GLU A 316 15.71 -8.43 1.92
CA GLU A 316 17.09 -8.72 2.34
C GLU A 316 17.96 -7.45 2.33
N LYS A 317 17.81 -6.60 1.30
CA LYS A 317 18.50 -5.30 1.25
C LYS A 317 18.05 -4.39 2.40
N ALA A 318 16.74 -4.35 2.69
CA ALA A 318 16.20 -3.62 3.84
C ALA A 318 16.74 -4.17 5.17
N LEU A 319 16.78 -5.49 5.32
CA LEU A 319 17.29 -6.18 6.51
C LEU A 319 18.75 -5.81 6.76
N LYS A 320 19.60 -5.86 5.73
CA LYS A 320 21.02 -5.52 5.86
C LYS A 320 21.21 -4.10 6.40
N ILE A 321 20.50 -3.12 5.82
CA ILE A 321 20.56 -1.73 6.29
C ILE A 321 20.09 -1.64 7.75
N ARG A 322 18.96 -2.27 8.11
CA ARG A 322 18.45 -2.30 9.49
C ARG A 322 19.44 -2.92 10.47
N GLN A 323 20.09 -4.01 10.11
CA GLN A 323 21.11 -4.66 10.94
C GLN A 323 22.32 -3.75 11.16
N ASP A 324 22.79 -3.07 10.12
CA ASP A 324 23.98 -2.21 10.20
C ASP A 324 23.73 -1.02 11.14
N PHE A 325 22.63 -0.28 10.98
CA PHE A 325 22.38 0.87 11.87
C PHE A 325 21.86 0.48 13.26
N THR A 326 21.21 -0.68 13.42
CA THR A 326 20.82 -1.16 14.77
C THR A 326 22.05 -1.58 15.58
N LYS A 327 23.14 -2.02 14.93
CA LYS A 327 24.43 -2.24 15.63
C LYS A 327 25.07 -0.94 16.06
N GLU A 328 24.96 0.12 15.25
CA GLU A 328 25.46 1.47 15.57
C GLU A 328 24.66 2.10 16.73
N GLU A 329 23.35 1.82 16.83
CA GLU A 329 22.43 2.37 17.84
C GLU A 329 21.64 1.27 18.56
N SER A 330 22.36 0.39 19.27
CA SER A 330 21.80 -0.82 19.89
C SER A 330 20.70 -0.56 20.93
N GLU A 331 20.71 0.61 21.56
CA GLU A 331 19.73 1.03 22.58
C GLU A 331 18.42 1.60 21.98
N ASN A 332 18.36 1.86 20.66
CA ASN A 332 17.17 2.44 20.03
C ASN A 332 16.06 1.38 19.83
N VAL A 333 15.05 1.42 20.70
CA VAL A 333 13.92 0.48 20.69
C VAL A 333 13.13 0.49 19.38
N ALA A 334 13.01 1.65 18.72
CA ALA A 334 12.31 1.75 17.44
C ALA A 334 13.04 0.97 16.35
N TYR A 335 14.37 1.01 16.35
CA TYR A 335 15.20 0.30 15.37
C TYR A 335 15.15 -1.22 15.57
N GLN A 336 15.16 -1.68 16.82
CA GLN A 336 14.91 -3.08 17.15
C GLN A 336 13.53 -3.54 16.66
N SER A 337 12.49 -2.70 16.82
CA SER A 337 11.15 -2.99 16.29
C SER A 337 11.15 -3.10 14.77
N TYR A 338 11.80 -2.17 14.06
CA TYR A 338 11.93 -2.26 12.60
C TYR A 338 12.68 -3.53 12.18
N LEU A 339 13.75 -3.92 12.88
CA LEU A 339 14.46 -5.17 12.61
C LEU A 339 13.54 -6.40 12.80
N GLY A 340 12.72 -6.41 13.86
CA GLY A 340 11.71 -7.46 14.08
C GLY A 340 10.67 -7.52 12.96
N GLN A 341 10.17 -6.37 12.50
CA GLN A 341 9.18 -6.30 11.42
C GLN A 341 9.71 -6.90 10.10
N ILE A 342 10.95 -6.59 9.71
CA ILE A 342 11.51 -7.13 8.46
C ILE A 342 11.81 -8.63 8.57
N ASN A 343 12.23 -9.11 9.74
CA ASN A 343 12.41 -10.54 9.99
C ASN A 343 11.07 -11.30 9.91
N ASN A 344 9.99 -10.70 10.40
CA ASN A 344 8.65 -11.24 10.23
C ASN A 344 8.21 -11.23 8.76
N SER A 345 8.46 -10.13 8.02
CA SER A 345 8.20 -10.08 6.57
C SER A 345 8.89 -11.24 5.87
N LEU A 346 10.20 -11.43 6.08
CA LEU A 346 11.01 -12.50 5.48
C LEU A 346 10.58 -13.90 5.94
N GLY A 347 10.26 -14.08 7.22
CA GLY A 347 9.84 -15.36 7.79
C GLY A 347 8.46 -15.81 7.31
N ASN A 348 7.59 -14.86 6.96
CA ASN A 348 6.26 -15.12 6.40
C ASN A 348 6.26 -15.21 4.87
N MET A 349 7.38 -14.90 4.20
CA MET A 349 7.47 -15.13 2.75
C MET A 349 7.40 -16.63 2.46
N PRO A 350 6.74 -17.03 1.36
CA PRO A 350 6.85 -18.39 0.87
C PRO A 350 8.32 -18.77 0.77
N LYS A 351 8.75 -19.81 1.50
CA LYS A 351 10.07 -20.41 1.30
C LYS A 351 10.19 -20.77 -0.17
N GLN A 352 11.37 -20.54 -0.75
CA GLN A 352 11.66 -20.73 -2.18
C GLN A 352 11.05 -22.06 -2.65
N MET A 353 9.97 -22.00 -3.43
CA MET A 353 9.38 -23.19 -4.03
C MET A 353 10.09 -23.45 -5.35
N TYR A 354 11.22 -24.14 -5.19
CA TYR A 354 11.87 -25.06 -6.12
C TYR A 354 12.64 -24.43 -7.28
N LYS A 355 13.98 -24.48 -7.15
CA LYS A 355 14.90 -24.48 -8.28
C LYS A 355 14.80 -25.85 -8.97
N TRP A 356 14.05 -25.93 -10.06
CA TRP A 356 13.93 -27.11 -10.94
C TRP A 356 15.22 -27.36 -11.76
N GLU A 357 16.39 -27.08 -11.17
CA GLU A 357 17.65 -26.83 -11.91
C GLU A 357 18.38 -28.09 -12.41
N GLU A 358 17.96 -29.29 -12.00
CA GLU A 358 18.70 -30.53 -12.31
C GLU A 358 17.99 -31.46 -13.31
N ASN A 359 16.67 -31.65 -13.22
CA ASN A 359 15.89 -32.39 -14.22
C ASN A 359 14.41 -31.93 -14.20
N GLY A 360 13.77 -31.83 -15.37
CA GLY A 360 12.38 -31.39 -15.50
C GLY A 360 11.35 -32.32 -14.84
N GLN A 361 11.78 -33.48 -14.34
CA GLN A 361 10.91 -34.48 -13.73
C GLN A 361 10.26 -33.99 -12.43
N GLU A 362 11.01 -33.27 -11.58
CA GLU A 362 10.45 -32.72 -10.34
C GLU A 362 9.34 -31.70 -10.63
N LEU A 363 9.50 -30.94 -11.72
CA LEU A 363 8.53 -29.95 -12.18
C LEU A 363 7.28 -30.63 -12.72
N GLU A 364 7.44 -31.70 -13.49
CA GLU A 364 6.32 -32.52 -13.94
C GLU A 364 5.54 -33.15 -12.78
N ASP A 365 6.26 -33.72 -11.81
CA ASP A 365 5.68 -34.35 -10.61
C ASP A 365 4.90 -33.33 -9.76
N TYR A 366 5.43 -32.12 -9.66
CA TYR A 366 4.77 -31.01 -8.96
C TYR A 366 3.49 -30.58 -9.68
N ILE A 367 3.56 -30.30 -10.98
CA ILE A 367 2.40 -29.85 -11.75
C ILE A 367 1.32 -30.94 -11.77
N GLU A 368 1.70 -32.21 -11.93
CA GLU A 368 0.79 -33.34 -11.84
C GLU A 368 0.09 -33.39 -10.47
N SER A 369 0.85 -33.35 -9.38
CA SER A 369 0.32 -33.39 -8.02
C SER A 369 -0.59 -32.20 -7.74
N PHE A 370 -0.19 -31.02 -8.18
CA PHE A 370 -0.95 -29.79 -8.05
C PHE A 370 -2.26 -29.83 -8.83
N LEU A 371 -2.24 -30.28 -10.09
CA LEU A 371 -3.44 -30.47 -10.91
C LEU A 371 -4.38 -31.51 -10.29
N ARG A 372 -3.85 -32.63 -9.79
CA ARG A 372 -4.66 -33.66 -9.11
C ARG A 372 -5.37 -33.12 -7.88
N VAL A 373 -4.72 -32.28 -7.08
CA VAL A 373 -5.34 -31.65 -5.90
C VAL A 373 -6.35 -30.57 -6.33
N SER A 374 -5.98 -29.74 -7.29
CA SER A 374 -6.76 -28.56 -7.69
C SER A 374 -8.00 -28.90 -8.52
N LEU A 375 -7.92 -29.92 -9.37
CA LEU A 375 -9.05 -30.41 -10.16
C LEU A 375 -9.96 -31.36 -9.36
N LYS A 376 -9.53 -31.78 -8.17
CA LYS A 376 -10.37 -32.57 -7.26
C LYS A 376 -11.43 -31.67 -6.62
N ASN A 377 -12.51 -31.48 -7.36
CA ASN A 377 -13.68 -30.70 -6.99
C ASN A 377 -14.93 -31.56 -7.20
N GLU A 378 -15.92 -31.48 -6.29
CA GLU A 378 -17.17 -32.26 -6.35
C GLU A 378 -17.95 -32.05 -7.66
N PHE A 379 -17.72 -30.93 -8.35
CA PHE A 379 -18.37 -30.60 -9.63
C PHE A 379 -17.61 -31.06 -10.88
N LEU A 380 -16.30 -31.35 -10.78
CA LEU A 380 -15.48 -31.85 -11.89
C LEU A 380 -15.51 -33.38 -11.88
N LYS A 381 -16.50 -33.97 -12.54
CA LYS A 381 -16.65 -35.42 -12.65
C LYS A 381 -15.64 -36.01 -13.65
N ASN A 382 -15.18 -37.22 -13.38
CA ASN A 382 -14.32 -38.02 -14.27
C ASN A 382 -13.03 -37.29 -14.70
N PHE A 383 -12.43 -36.49 -13.81
CA PHE A 383 -11.15 -35.85 -14.14
C PHE A 383 -10.01 -36.88 -14.19
N LYS A 384 -9.10 -36.65 -15.13
CA LYS A 384 -7.96 -37.49 -15.45
C LYS A 384 -6.74 -36.58 -15.55
N VAL A 385 -5.65 -36.98 -14.91
CA VAL A 385 -4.34 -36.31 -15.02
C VAL A 385 -3.32 -37.43 -15.25
N GLU A 386 -2.51 -37.31 -16.29
CA GLU A 386 -1.49 -38.29 -16.69
C GLU A 386 -0.21 -37.58 -17.08
N LYS A 387 0.93 -38.19 -16.75
CA LYS A 387 2.24 -37.80 -17.29
C LYS A 387 2.57 -38.66 -18.49
N ASN A 388 3.38 -38.12 -19.41
CA ASN A 388 3.85 -38.80 -20.62
C ASN A 388 2.68 -39.44 -21.39
N HIS A 389 1.62 -38.67 -21.55
CA HIS A 389 0.37 -39.13 -22.13
C HIS A 389 0.48 -39.21 -23.64
N ILE A 390 0.04 -40.33 -24.22
CA ILE A 390 0.04 -40.53 -25.67
C ILE A 390 -1.38 -40.30 -26.21
N GLU A 391 -1.56 -39.26 -27.01
CA GLU A 391 -2.79 -39.01 -27.77
C GLU A 391 -2.61 -39.43 -29.23
N VAL A 392 -3.64 -40.04 -29.80
CA VAL A 392 -3.66 -40.46 -31.21
C VAL A 392 -4.27 -39.36 -32.07
N GLY A 393 -3.50 -38.86 -33.03
CA GLY A 393 -3.94 -37.84 -33.98
C GLY A 393 -4.86 -38.38 -35.09
N ARG A 394 -5.35 -37.47 -35.93
CA ARG A 394 -6.36 -37.75 -36.97
C ARG A 394 -5.95 -38.85 -37.96
N GLU A 395 -4.66 -38.96 -38.27
CA GLU A 395 -4.11 -39.97 -39.20
C GLU A 395 -3.59 -41.23 -38.48
N GLY A 396 -3.86 -41.38 -37.18
CA GLY A 396 -3.41 -42.53 -36.39
C GLY A 396 -1.97 -42.42 -35.86
N THR A 397 -1.30 -41.28 -36.06
CA THR A 397 0.01 -40.99 -35.49
C THR A 397 -0.09 -40.74 -33.99
N ALA A 398 0.85 -41.29 -33.21
CA ALA A 398 0.91 -41.11 -31.76
C ALA A 398 1.75 -39.87 -31.38
N TYR A 399 1.23 -39.02 -30.50
CA TYR A 399 1.89 -37.83 -29.98
C TYR A 399 1.95 -37.88 -28.46
N GLU A 400 3.14 -37.75 -27.89
CA GLU A 400 3.38 -37.83 -26.44
C GLU A 400 3.40 -36.43 -25.80
N PHE A 401 2.69 -36.19 -24.70
CA PHE A 401 2.69 -34.92 -23.97
C PHE A 401 3.17 -35.11 -22.52
N ASP A 402 4.04 -34.21 -22.04
CA ASP A 402 4.65 -34.32 -20.70
C ASP A 402 3.60 -34.42 -19.60
N ILE A 403 2.59 -33.55 -19.64
CA ILE A 403 1.42 -33.63 -18.77
C ILE A 403 0.15 -33.45 -19.59
N PHE A 404 -0.80 -34.34 -19.41
CA PHE A 404 -2.13 -34.26 -19.99
C PHE A 404 -3.17 -34.31 -18.89
N TYR A 405 -4.21 -33.51 -19.03
CA TYR A 405 -5.37 -33.63 -18.18
C TYR A 405 -6.66 -33.42 -18.96
N GLU A 406 -7.68 -34.13 -18.50
CA GLU A 406 -9.01 -34.17 -19.08
C GLU A 406 -10.03 -34.09 -17.96
N PHE A 407 -11.08 -33.32 -18.15
CA PHE A 407 -12.21 -33.30 -17.23
C PHE A 407 -13.48 -33.00 -18.01
N THR A 408 -14.64 -33.35 -17.44
CA THR A 408 -15.94 -33.09 -18.07
C THR A 408 -16.68 -31.98 -17.36
N ILE A 409 -17.08 -30.95 -18.09
CA ILE A 409 -18.06 -29.93 -17.64
C ILE A 409 -19.28 -30.06 -18.53
N ALA A 410 -20.47 -30.19 -17.93
CA ALA A 410 -21.75 -30.25 -18.65
C ALA A 410 -21.79 -31.30 -19.80
N GLY A 411 -21.10 -32.44 -19.63
CA GLY A 411 -21.03 -33.51 -20.64
C GLY A 411 -20.03 -33.27 -21.78
N ILE A 412 -19.32 -32.15 -21.77
CA ILE A 412 -18.30 -31.80 -22.76
C ILE A 412 -16.91 -32.15 -22.19
N PRO A 413 -16.11 -32.99 -22.89
CA PRO A 413 -14.75 -33.27 -22.47
C PRO A 413 -13.84 -32.09 -22.83
N HIS A 414 -13.16 -31.55 -21.81
CA HIS A 414 -12.12 -30.55 -21.96
C HIS A 414 -10.77 -31.22 -21.81
N LYS A 415 -9.96 -31.16 -22.87
CA LYS A 415 -8.62 -31.75 -22.92
C LYS A 415 -7.57 -30.67 -23.03
N ALA A 416 -6.45 -30.89 -22.35
CA ALA A 416 -5.32 -30.00 -22.44
C ALA A 416 -4.00 -30.71 -22.14
N ALA A 417 -2.96 -30.19 -22.77
CA ALA A 417 -1.62 -30.73 -22.73
C ALA A 417 -0.61 -29.63 -22.38
N ILE A 418 0.34 -29.96 -21.51
CA ILE A 418 1.40 -29.07 -21.03
C ILE A 418 2.76 -29.67 -21.41
N GLU A 419 3.58 -28.88 -22.08
CA GLU A 419 5.00 -29.16 -22.34
C GLU A 419 5.86 -28.49 -21.27
N CYS A 420 6.55 -29.33 -20.48
CA CYS A 420 7.46 -28.95 -19.41
C CYS A 420 8.94 -29.08 -19.82
N GLN A 421 9.25 -29.81 -20.90
CA GLN A 421 10.62 -30.09 -21.38
C GLN A 421 11.48 -28.87 -21.76
N TYR A 422 10.88 -27.68 -21.83
CA TYR A 422 11.57 -26.43 -22.15
C TYR A 422 11.81 -25.53 -20.94
N TYR A 423 11.66 -26.05 -19.72
CA TYR A 423 11.78 -25.28 -18.48
C TYR A 423 13.06 -24.43 -18.41
N ASP A 424 14.21 -24.95 -18.81
CA ASP A 424 15.51 -24.27 -18.73
C ASP A 424 15.91 -23.49 -20.00
N LYS A 425 15.08 -23.53 -21.04
CA LYS A 425 15.35 -22.95 -22.37
C LYS A 425 14.54 -21.68 -22.61
N ARG A 426 15.05 -20.83 -23.50
CA ARG A 426 14.29 -19.69 -24.02
C ARG A 426 13.31 -20.20 -25.07
N ILE A 427 12.01 -19.91 -24.90
CA ILE A 427 11.00 -20.32 -25.89
C ILE A 427 11.11 -19.43 -27.14
N THR A 428 11.19 -20.06 -28.30
CA THR A 428 11.26 -19.43 -29.63
C THR A 428 10.00 -19.72 -30.43
N GLU A 429 9.74 -18.93 -31.48
CA GLU A 429 8.61 -19.15 -32.38
C GLU A 429 8.61 -20.56 -33.00
N GLU A 430 9.79 -21.11 -33.30
CA GLU A 430 9.95 -22.46 -33.84
C GLU A 430 9.42 -23.53 -32.87
N ILE A 431 9.72 -23.41 -31.58
CA ILE A 431 9.23 -24.32 -30.53
C ILE A 431 7.70 -24.26 -30.48
N VAL A 432 7.13 -23.05 -30.49
CA VAL A 432 5.67 -22.86 -30.46
C VAL A 432 5.02 -23.42 -31.73
N ARG A 433 5.64 -23.26 -32.90
CA ARG A 433 5.17 -23.83 -34.18
C ARG A 433 5.16 -25.34 -34.17
N HIS A 434 6.23 -25.95 -33.66
CA HIS A 434 6.32 -27.40 -33.55
C HIS A 434 5.23 -27.96 -32.63
N PHE A 435 5.06 -27.35 -31.46
CA PHE A 435 3.99 -27.72 -30.53
C PHE A 435 2.59 -27.48 -31.12
N LYS A 436 2.38 -26.38 -31.86
CA LYS A 436 1.13 -26.11 -32.58
C LYS A 436 0.77 -27.21 -33.58
N SER A 437 1.76 -27.64 -34.37
CA SER A 437 1.55 -28.73 -35.34
C SER A 437 1.12 -30.02 -34.65
N LYS A 438 1.71 -30.33 -33.48
CA LYS A 438 1.37 -31.51 -32.69
C LYS A 438 -0.05 -31.48 -32.16
N ILE A 439 -0.49 -30.34 -31.60
CA ILE A 439 -1.86 -30.21 -31.07
C ILE A 439 -2.91 -30.12 -32.17
N ASP A 440 -2.58 -29.62 -33.37
CA ASP A 440 -3.51 -29.54 -34.51
C ASP A 440 -3.89 -30.90 -35.09
N GLU A 441 -2.97 -31.85 -35.02
CA GLU A 441 -3.20 -33.25 -35.38
C GLU A 441 -4.07 -33.97 -34.35
N CYS A 442 -4.13 -33.46 -33.12
CA CYS A 442 -4.95 -34.02 -32.05
C CYS A 442 -6.32 -33.32 -31.99
N ASN A 443 -7.37 -34.07 -31.66
CA ASN A 443 -8.73 -33.50 -31.62
C ASN A 443 -8.99 -32.74 -30.31
N ASN A 444 -9.21 -31.43 -30.42
CA ASN A 444 -9.75 -30.55 -29.38
C ASN A 444 -8.90 -30.48 -28.09
N ILE A 445 -7.59 -30.29 -28.24
CA ILE A 445 -6.64 -30.12 -27.12
C ILE A 445 -6.21 -28.65 -27.01
N THR A 446 -6.31 -28.08 -25.81
CA THR A 446 -5.71 -26.78 -25.50
C THR A 446 -4.24 -26.97 -25.11
N GLY A 447 -3.34 -26.22 -25.77
CA GLY A 447 -1.89 -26.38 -25.59
C GLY A 447 -1.28 -25.35 -24.64
N PHE A 448 -0.38 -25.83 -23.77
CA PHE A 448 0.40 -25.02 -22.84
C PHE A 448 1.89 -25.32 -22.96
N ILE A 449 2.71 -24.29 -22.90
CA ILE A 449 4.17 -24.42 -22.83
C ILE A 449 4.64 -23.71 -21.57
N LEU A 450 5.39 -24.41 -20.73
CA LEU A 450 5.99 -23.85 -19.54
C LEU A 450 7.34 -23.19 -19.86
N ALA A 451 7.52 -21.95 -19.41
CA ALA A 451 8.68 -21.11 -19.67
C ALA A 451 9.22 -20.49 -18.37
N THR A 452 10.20 -21.13 -17.71
CA THR A 452 10.70 -20.64 -16.41
C THR A 452 11.76 -19.53 -16.52
N LYS A 453 12.28 -19.23 -17.73
CA LYS A 453 13.34 -18.21 -17.91
C LYS A 453 12.93 -17.02 -18.77
N SER A 454 12.44 -17.23 -19.99
CA SER A 454 11.93 -16.18 -20.89
C SER A 454 11.43 -16.77 -22.21
N TYR A 455 10.62 -16.00 -22.94
CA TYR A 455 10.27 -16.24 -24.35
C TYR A 455 10.60 -14.99 -25.18
N ASN A 456 10.83 -15.13 -26.48
CA ASN A 456 10.99 -13.95 -27.36
C ASN A 456 9.62 -13.38 -27.78
N ALA A 457 9.60 -12.12 -28.23
CA ALA A 457 8.36 -11.43 -28.60
C ALA A 457 7.61 -12.14 -29.74
N ASP A 458 8.35 -12.74 -30.68
CA ASP A 458 7.78 -13.47 -31.81
C ASP A 458 7.10 -14.77 -31.36
N ALA A 459 7.69 -15.52 -30.42
CA ALA A 459 7.07 -16.70 -29.81
C ALA A 459 5.76 -16.34 -29.12
N LYS A 460 5.74 -15.27 -28.32
CA LYS A 460 4.52 -14.81 -27.66
C LYS A 460 3.45 -14.44 -28.69
N ARG A 461 3.81 -13.62 -29.68
CA ARG A 461 2.88 -13.18 -30.73
C ARG A 461 2.29 -14.35 -31.52
N TYR A 462 3.10 -15.38 -31.77
CA TYR A 462 2.63 -16.59 -32.44
C TYR A 462 1.73 -17.42 -31.53
N ALA A 463 2.13 -17.62 -30.27
CA ALA A 463 1.35 -18.37 -29.29
C ALA A 463 -0.05 -17.75 -29.08
N ASP A 464 -0.11 -16.43 -28.85
CA ASP A 464 -1.35 -15.66 -28.68
C ASP A 464 -2.27 -15.78 -29.90
N ARG A 465 -1.71 -15.69 -31.12
CA ARG A 465 -2.48 -15.81 -32.37
C ARG A 465 -3.19 -17.16 -32.50
N TYR A 466 -2.60 -18.20 -31.95
CA TYR A 466 -2.99 -19.59 -32.18
C TYR A 466 -3.53 -20.30 -30.94
N GLY A 467 -3.81 -19.55 -29.88
CA GLY A 467 -4.41 -20.07 -28.64
C GLY A 467 -3.51 -20.99 -27.83
N ILE A 468 -2.19 -20.89 -27.99
CA ILE A 468 -1.23 -21.59 -27.13
C ILE A 468 -0.88 -20.67 -25.97
N LYS A 469 -1.01 -21.15 -24.74
CA LYS A 469 -0.64 -20.38 -23.55
C LYS A 469 0.80 -20.65 -23.14
N LEU A 470 1.59 -19.60 -23.04
CA LEU A 470 2.90 -19.63 -22.41
C LEU A 470 2.72 -19.35 -20.92
N ILE A 471 3.11 -20.29 -20.07
CA ILE A 471 3.02 -20.17 -18.61
C ILE A 471 4.41 -19.89 -18.05
N THR A 472 4.55 -18.88 -17.19
CA THR A 472 5.81 -18.63 -16.47
C THR A 472 5.82 -19.26 -15.07
N ASP A 473 6.98 -19.34 -14.43
CA ASP A 473 7.15 -19.98 -13.11
C ASP A 473 6.30 -19.31 -12.01
N ASP A 474 6.09 -17.99 -12.11
CA ASP A 474 5.21 -17.21 -11.23
C ASP A 474 3.71 -17.49 -11.43
N GLU A 475 3.32 -18.09 -12.56
CA GLU A 475 1.93 -18.43 -12.90
C GLU A 475 1.55 -19.88 -12.50
N LEU A 476 2.53 -20.70 -12.08
CA LEU A 476 2.34 -22.13 -11.75
C LEU A 476 1.20 -22.42 -10.75
N PRO A 477 1.00 -21.64 -9.66
CA PRO A 477 -0.10 -21.88 -8.73
C PRO A 477 -1.50 -21.58 -9.32
N ASN A 478 -1.58 -20.92 -10.47
CA ASN A 478 -2.85 -20.54 -11.09
C ASN A 478 -3.16 -21.34 -12.36
N ILE A 479 -2.33 -22.32 -12.73
CA ILE A 479 -2.53 -23.15 -13.93
C ILE A 479 -3.98 -23.67 -14.00
N PRO A 480 -4.52 -24.46 -13.04
CA PRO A 480 -5.90 -24.96 -13.08
C PRO A 480 -6.96 -23.87 -13.29
N GLY A 481 -6.80 -22.70 -12.67
CA GLY A 481 -7.72 -21.57 -12.85
C GLY A 481 -7.64 -20.98 -14.26
N MET A 482 -6.44 -20.82 -14.81
CA MET A 482 -6.21 -20.36 -16.18
C MET A 482 -6.73 -21.35 -17.23
N LEU A 483 -6.72 -22.64 -16.91
CA LEU A 483 -7.20 -23.74 -17.74
C LEU A 483 -8.73 -23.81 -17.77
N LEU A 484 -9.35 -23.72 -16.58
CA LEU A 484 -10.81 -23.69 -16.44
C LEU A 484 -11.42 -22.39 -17.00
N ALA A 485 -10.68 -21.28 -16.99
CA ALA A 485 -11.13 -20.03 -17.60
C ALA A 485 -11.13 -20.05 -19.15
N HIS A 486 -10.60 -21.11 -19.77
CA HIS A 486 -10.57 -21.28 -21.22
C HIS A 486 -11.73 -22.08 -21.81
N THR A 487 -12.82 -22.26 -21.06
CA THR A 487 -14.07 -22.82 -21.56
C THR A 487 -14.84 -21.79 -22.42
N GLU A 488 -14.20 -21.22 -23.44
CA GLU A 488 -14.76 -20.18 -24.32
C GLU A 488 -16.05 -20.62 -25.03
N SER A 489 -16.25 -21.93 -25.19
CA SER A 489 -17.49 -22.53 -25.71
C SER A 489 -18.73 -22.26 -24.85
N LEU A 490 -18.55 -21.82 -23.60
CA LEU A 490 -19.64 -21.54 -22.65
C LEU A 490 -19.95 -20.03 -22.53
N VAL A 491 -19.33 -19.19 -23.37
CA VAL A 491 -19.60 -17.75 -23.44
C VAL A 491 -20.46 -17.44 -24.66
N PRO A 492 -21.59 -16.73 -24.51
CA PRO A 492 -22.43 -16.37 -25.66
C PRO A 492 -21.67 -15.43 -26.60
N ASN A 493 -21.65 -15.78 -27.89
CA ASN A 493 -21.17 -14.89 -28.94
C ASN A 493 -22.34 -14.09 -29.55
N LYS A 494 -22.02 -13.08 -30.35
CA LYS A 494 -23.01 -12.15 -30.95
C LYS A 494 -24.00 -12.83 -31.90
N ASP A 495 -23.68 -14.03 -32.39
CA ASP A 495 -24.49 -14.77 -33.36
C ASP A 495 -25.53 -15.67 -32.67
N VAL A 496 -25.45 -15.84 -31.35
CA VAL A 496 -26.44 -16.59 -30.57
C VAL A 496 -27.73 -15.78 -30.43
N HIS A 497 -28.85 -16.34 -30.91
CA HIS A 497 -30.17 -15.79 -30.66
C HIS A 497 -30.62 -16.13 -29.23
N GLY A 498 -31.10 -15.14 -28.49
CA GLY A 498 -31.62 -15.34 -27.13
C GLY A 498 -32.94 -16.11 -27.17
N ASP A 499 -32.95 -17.30 -26.58
CA ASP A 499 -34.15 -18.11 -26.33
C ASP A 499 -33.94 -18.90 -25.02
N PRO A 500 -34.47 -18.44 -23.86
CA PRO A 500 -35.43 -17.35 -23.67
C PRO A 500 -34.83 -16.02 -23.16
N PHE A 501 -33.51 -15.96 -22.90
CA PHE A 501 -32.89 -14.82 -22.22
C PHE A 501 -31.80 -14.11 -23.03
N TRP A 502 -31.49 -12.89 -22.57
CA TRP A 502 -30.33 -12.10 -22.97
C TRP A 502 -29.50 -11.76 -21.74
N THR A 503 -28.21 -11.54 -21.91
CA THR A 503 -27.30 -11.07 -20.86
C THR A 503 -26.45 -9.91 -21.37
N ILE A 504 -25.82 -9.18 -20.46
CA ILE A 504 -24.88 -8.11 -20.77
C ILE A 504 -23.48 -8.56 -20.34
N MET A 505 -22.50 -8.46 -21.25
CA MET A 505 -21.12 -8.87 -20.99
C MET A 505 -20.13 -7.86 -21.56
N THR A 506 -18.88 -7.88 -21.09
CA THR A 506 -17.78 -7.11 -21.68
C THR A 506 -17.58 -7.52 -23.14
N ALA A 507 -17.44 -6.54 -24.02
CA ALA A 507 -17.28 -6.75 -25.46
C ALA A 507 -15.89 -6.30 -25.92
N ASN A 508 -15.20 -7.17 -26.66
CA ASN A 508 -13.92 -6.87 -27.30
C ASN A 508 -14.10 -5.95 -28.52
N GLU A 509 -13.00 -5.42 -29.06
CA GLU A 509 -13.00 -4.55 -30.25
C GLU A 509 -13.68 -5.22 -31.48
N ASP A 510 -13.63 -6.55 -31.58
CA ASP A 510 -14.27 -7.34 -32.64
C ASP A 510 -15.78 -7.62 -32.41
N GLY A 511 -16.33 -7.10 -31.32
CA GLY A 511 -17.75 -7.23 -30.93
C GLY A 511 -18.13 -8.58 -30.30
N ASN A 512 -17.16 -9.44 -30.02
CA ASN A 512 -17.36 -10.70 -29.30
C ASN A 512 -17.26 -10.50 -27.77
N SER A 513 -17.94 -11.36 -27.00
CA SER A 513 -17.88 -11.33 -25.53
C SER A 513 -16.50 -11.76 -25.03
N SER A 514 -15.98 -11.09 -23.99
CA SER A 514 -14.75 -11.49 -23.29
C SER A 514 -14.99 -12.31 -22.03
N GLY A 515 -16.23 -12.76 -21.81
CA GLY A 515 -16.57 -13.72 -20.75
C GLY A 515 -16.94 -13.11 -19.40
N ALA A 516 -16.84 -11.78 -19.23
CA ALA A 516 -17.21 -11.13 -17.98
C ALA A 516 -18.62 -10.54 -18.03
N PHE A 517 -19.46 -10.91 -17.08
CA PHE A 517 -20.84 -10.43 -16.91
C PHE A 517 -20.87 -9.02 -16.33
N TYR A 518 -21.82 -8.25 -16.82
CA TYR A 518 -22.13 -6.92 -16.36
C TYR A 518 -22.81 -6.93 -14.98
N SER A 519 -22.41 -6.02 -14.11
CA SER A 519 -23.10 -5.73 -12.85
C SER A 519 -23.39 -4.24 -12.73
N PHE A 520 -24.47 -3.91 -12.02
CA PHE A 520 -24.85 -2.52 -11.73
C PHE A 520 -23.81 -1.87 -10.79
N ARG A 521 -23.45 -0.61 -11.05
CA ARG A 521 -22.47 0.20 -10.26
C ARG A 521 -20.99 -0.13 -10.47
N GLY A 522 -20.62 -0.70 -11.62
CA GLY A 522 -19.22 -0.73 -12.08
C GLY A 522 -18.34 -1.85 -11.53
N ASN A 523 -18.91 -2.91 -10.95
CA ASN A 523 -18.19 -4.14 -10.64
C ASN A 523 -18.34 -5.14 -11.79
N ILE A 524 -17.30 -5.94 -12.04
CA ILE A 524 -17.30 -6.99 -13.08
C ILE A 524 -17.50 -8.34 -12.39
N VAL A 525 -18.37 -9.20 -12.94
CA VAL A 525 -18.53 -10.58 -12.47
C VAL A 525 -17.96 -11.51 -13.56
N ASN A 526 -16.86 -12.19 -13.29
CA ASN A 526 -16.35 -13.21 -14.22
C ASN A 526 -16.56 -14.59 -13.61
N ILE A 527 -17.54 -15.34 -14.11
CA ILE A 527 -17.84 -16.70 -13.63
C ILE A 527 -16.68 -17.69 -13.82
N LEU A 528 -15.65 -17.26 -14.57
CA LEU A 528 -14.43 -18.02 -14.88
C LEU A 528 -13.29 -17.77 -13.88
N MET A 529 -13.50 -17.00 -12.80
CA MET A 529 -12.46 -16.67 -11.81
C MET A 529 -12.80 -17.13 -10.36
N PRO A 530 -11.80 -17.41 -9.50
CA PRO A 530 -12.01 -18.02 -8.18
C PRO A 530 -12.87 -17.20 -7.19
N ARG A 531 -13.62 -17.92 -6.34
CA ARG A 531 -14.67 -17.42 -5.42
C ARG A 531 -14.28 -16.25 -4.48
N PHE A 532 -13.00 -16.01 -4.22
CA PHE A 532 -12.53 -15.02 -3.23
C PHE A 532 -12.28 -13.61 -3.78
N LEU A 533 -12.44 -13.39 -5.09
CA LEU A 533 -12.21 -12.07 -5.73
C LEU A 533 -13.49 -11.22 -5.87
N TRP A 534 -14.64 -11.69 -5.39
CA TRP A 534 -15.94 -11.09 -5.69
C TRP A 534 -16.56 -10.36 -4.50
N ARG A 535 -17.09 -9.15 -4.75
CA ARG A 535 -17.89 -8.38 -3.78
C ARG A 535 -19.38 -8.30 -4.11
N ASP A 536 -19.79 -8.69 -5.31
CA ASP A 536 -21.20 -8.78 -5.70
C ASP A 536 -21.42 -9.99 -6.62
N ASN A 537 -22.17 -10.98 -6.14
CA ASN A 537 -22.28 -12.31 -6.76
C ASN A 537 -23.61 -12.43 -7.52
N ARG A 538 -23.81 -11.65 -8.59
CA ARG A 538 -25.09 -11.64 -9.34
C ARG A 538 -24.88 -11.70 -10.85
N ILE A 539 -25.63 -12.58 -11.50
CA ILE A 539 -25.75 -12.67 -12.95
C ILE A 539 -27.15 -12.23 -13.34
N TYR A 540 -27.26 -11.24 -14.22
CA TYR A 540 -28.53 -10.71 -14.68
C TYR A 540 -28.95 -11.35 -16.00
N LEU A 541 -30.11 -12.00 -16.01
CA LEU A 541 -30.75 -12.52 -17.21
C LEU A 541 -31.97 -11.66 -17.56
N PHE A 542 -32.01 -11.13 -18.77
CA PHE A 542 -33.07 -10.27 -19.26
C PHE A 542 -34.03 -11.07 -20.12
N ILE A 543 -35.34 -10.89 -19.93
CA ILE A 543 -36.36 -11.53 -20.78
C ILE A 543 -36.51 -10.86 -22.16
N SER A 544 -35.76 -9.80 -22.42
CA SER A 544 -35.83 -9.01 -23.65
C SER A 544 -34.50 -8.33 -23.94
N LYS A 545 -34.00 -8.47 -25.18
CA LYS A 545 -32.83 -7.73 -25.68
C LYS A 545 -32.97 -6.22 -25.43
N LYS A 546 -34.15 -5.67 -25.71
CA LYS A 546 -34.45 -4.24 -25.56
C LYS A 546 -34.37 -3.77 -24.11
N SER A 547 -34.68 -4.63 -23.14
CA SER A 547 -34.52 -4.31 -21.72
C SER A 547 -33.05 -4.23 -21.33
N ALA A 548 -32.21 -5.16 -21.83
CA ALA A 548 -30.78 -5.17 -21.60
C ALA A 548 -30.08 -3.94 -22.24
N GLU A 549 -30.43 -3.60 -23.49
CA GLU A 549 -29.89 -2.42 -24.21
C GLU A 549 -30.18 -1.12 -23.45
N ARG A 550 -31.41 -0.96 -22.93
CA ARG A 550 -31.79 0.22 -22.13
C ARG A 550 -31.03 0.33 -20.81
N VAL A 551 -30.68 -0.80 -20.19
CA VAL A 551 -29.84 -0.79 -18.98
C VAL A 551 -28.46 -0.22 -19.30
N LEU A 552 -27.85 -0.67 -20.41
CA LEU A 552 -26.55 -0.16 -20.86
C LEU A 552 -26.58 1.33 -21.18
N GLU A 553 -27.65 1.82 -21.83
CA GLU A 553 -27.83 3.24 -22.15
C GLU A 553 -27.88 4.13 -20.90
N VAL A 554 -28.55 3.66 -19.84
CA VAL A 554 -28.75 4.43 -18.60
C VAL A 554 -27.49 4.43 -17.72
N ASP A 555 -26.77 3.31 -17.62
CA ASP A 555 -25.58 3.19 -16.76
C ASP A 555 -24.29 3.71 -17.43
N GLY A 556 -24.34 4.02 -18.73
CA GLY A 556 -23.18 4.54 -19.47
C GLY A 556 -22.08 3.51 -19.73
N GLY A 557 -22.43 2.23 -19.82
CA GLY A 557 -21.51 1.08 -19.91
C GLY A 557 -20.70 1.00 -21.21
N LYS A 558 -19.67 1.85 -21.37
CA LYS A 558 -18.70 1.74 -22.47
C LYS A 558 -17.88 0.45 -22.33
N GLY A 559 -17.78 -0.33 -23.42
CA GLY A 559 -17.04 -1.61 -23.44
C GLY A 559 -17.89 -2.85 -23.12
N TYR A 560 -19.23 -2.73 -23.10
CA TYR A 560 -20.16 -3.84 -22.89
C TYR A 560 -21.11 -4.03 -24.08
N GLY A 561 -21.59 -5.25 -24.27
CA GLY A 561 -22.54 -5.64 -25.32
C GLY A 561 -23.66 -6.54 -24.78
N VAL A 562 -24.76 -6.62 -25.54
CA VAL A 562 -25.91 -7.49 -25.23
C VAL A 562 -25.82 -8.77 -26.06
N PHE A 563 -25.84 -9.92 -25.38
CA PHE A 563 -25.66 -11.23 -25.98
C PHE A 563 -26.88 -12.12 -25.75
N GLY A 564 -27.26 -12.92 -26.75
CA GLY A 564 -28.34 -13.90 -26.62
C GLY A 564 -27.87 -15.14 -25.87
N VAL A 565 -28.72 -15.68 -25.02
CA VAL A 565 -28.47 -16.93 -24.28
C VAL A 565 -29.40 -18.00 -24.85
N SER A 566 -28.82 -19.04 -25.46
CA SER A 566 -29.58 -20.23 -25.88
C SER A 566 -29.92 -21.11 -24.69
N ARG A 567 -30.88 -22.03 -24.86
CA ARG A 567 -31.23 -23.04 -23.84
C ARG A 567 -30.03 -23.86 -23.34
N GLU A 568 -29.19 -24.32 -24.27
CA GLU A 568 -27.97 -25.09 -23.95
C GLU A 568 -26.99 -24.26 -23.11
N LEU A 569 -26.84 -22.98 -23.47
CA LEU A 569 -25.95 -22.07 -22.78
C LEU A 569 -26.50 -21.64 -21.41
N LEU A 570 -27.82 -21.49 -21.30
CA LEU A 570 -28.50 -21.17 -20.05
C LEU A 570 -28.23 -22.25 -18.99
N ARG A 571 -28.24 -23.53 -19.39
CA ARG A 571 -27.84 -24.65 -18.51
C ARG A 571 -26.40 -24.49 -18.04
N GLY A 572 -25.48 -24.16 -18.96
CA GLY A 572 -24.08 -23.90 -18.65
C GLY A 572 -23.88 -22.74 -17.65
N ILE A 573 -24.57 -21.62 -17.87
CA ILE A 573 -24.55 -20.44 -16.99
C ILE A 573 -25.08 -20.79 -15.60
N CYS A 574 -26.21 -21.52 -15.50
CA CYS A 574 -26.80 -21.92 -14.22
C CYS A 574 -25.85 -22.80 -13.39
N LEU A 575 -25.21 -23.78 -14.03
CA LEU A 575 -24.28 -24.69 -13.37
C LEU A 575 -22.98 -23.98 -12.96
N MET A 576 -22.46 -23.06 -13.77
CA MET A 576 -21.28 -22.27 -13.44
C MET A 576 -21.55 -21.24 -12.34
N ALA A 577 -22.72 -20.60 -12.37
CA ALA A 577 -23.15 -19.71 -11.30
C ALA A 577 -23.25 -20.46 -9.96
N LYS A 578 -23.74 -21.72 -9.97
CA LYS A 578 -23.75 -22.60 -8.79
C LYS A 578 -22.33 -22.95 -8.31
N LEU A 579 -21.39 -23.23 -9.24
CA LEU A 579 -19.99 -23.49 -8.92
C LEU A 579 -19.27 -22.26 -8.33
N ALA A 580 -19.58 -21.06 -8.84
CA ALA A 580 -18.98 -19.80 -8.43
C ALA A 580 -19.71 -19.10 -7.26
N ASP A 581 -20.79 -19.70 -6.72
CA ASP A 581 -21.64 -19.12 -5.67
C ASP A 581 -22.26 -17.77 -6.08
N CYS A 582 -22.64 -17.64 -7.35
CA CYS A 582 -23.28 -16.47 -7.94
C CYS A 582 -24.80 -16.64 -8.03
N ARG A 583 -25.56 -15.65 -7.57
CA ARG A 583 -27.02 -15.58 -7.69
C ARG A 583 -27.43 -15.25 -9.12
N ILE A 584 -28.57 -15.77 -9.57
CA ILE A 584 -29.15 -15.42 -10.87
C ILE A 584 -30.40 -14.57 -10.61
N GLU A 585 -30.45 -13.41 -11.26
CA GLU A 585 -31.59 -12.50 -11.19
C GLU A 585 -32.23 -12.34 -12.56
N ILE A 586 -33.53 -12.64 -12.65
CA ILE A 586 -34.31 -12.46 -13.86
C ILE A 586 -34.90 -11.05 -13.86
N VAL A 587 -34.67 -10.33 -14.96
CA VAL A 587 -35.11 -8.95 -15.19
C VAL A 587 -36.23 -8.94 -16.24
N PRO A 588 -37.51 -8.82 -15.82
CA PRO A 588 -38.62 -8.86 -16.76
C PRO A 588 -38.88 -7.51 -17.44
N LYS A 589 -38.79 -6.39 -16.72
CA LYS A 589 -39.10 -5.06 -17.28
C LYS A 589 -38.52 -3.92 -16.46
N LEU A 590 -37.95 -2.91 -17.12
CA LEU A 590 -37.67 -1.60 -16.53
C LEU A 590 -38.98 -0.86 -16.22
N ARG A 591 -39.23 -0.51 -14.95
CA ARG A 591 -40.25 0.47 -14.55
C ARG A 591 -39.54 1.73 -14.06
N PHE A 592 -39.68 2.83 -14.79
CA PHE A 592 -39.35 4.16 -14.27
C PHE A 592 -40.58 4.69 -13.53
N GLU A 593 -40.65 4.45 -12.22
CA GLU A 593 -41.34 5.37 -11.31
C GLU A 593 -40.28 6.14 -10.52
N ASP A 594 -40.64 7.30 -9.97
CA ASP A 594 -39.83 8.50 -9.61
C ASP A 594 -38.51 8.32 -8.81
N ASN A 595 -38.07 7.09 -8.53
CA ASN A 595 -36.80 6.74 -7.89
C ASN A 595 -35.86 5.81 -8.72
N GLY A 596 -36.19 5.48 -9.98
CA GLY A 596 -35.23 4.88 -10.93
C GLY A 596 -34.71 3.45 -10.65
N GLY A 597 -35.48 2.62 -9.93
CA GLY A 597 -35.08 1.24 -9.60
C GLY A 597 -35.43 0.18 -10.68
N LEU A 598 -34.63 -0.89 -10.77
CA LEU A 598 -34.90 -2.07 -11.59
C LEU A 598 -35.78 -3.07 -10.81
N LEU A 599 -36.77 -3.68 -11.46
CA LEU A 599 -37.50 -4.81 -10.88
C LEU A 599 -36.73 -6.10 -11.20
N VAL A 600 -36.25 -6.80 -10.18
CA VAL A 600 -35.51 -8.07 -10.29
C VAL A 600 -36.21 -9.16 -9.48
N PHE A 601 -36.23 -10.37 -10.02
CA PHE A 601 -36.68 -11.58 -9.30
C PHE A 601 -35.48 -12.50 -9.10
N GLU A 602 -35.20 -12.86 -7.85
CA GLU A 602 -34.19 -13.86 -7.51
C GLU A 602 -34.79 -15.25 -7.74
N HIS A 603 -34.08 -16.09 -8.49
CA HIS A 603 -34.48 -17.46 -8.80
C HIS A 603 -33.36 -18.43 -8.40
N SER A 604 -33.74 -19.63 -7.94
CA SER A 604 -32.78 -20.71 -7.70
C SER A 604 -32.41 -21.42 -9.02
N TYR A 605 -31.22 -22.01 -9.05
CA TYR A 605 -30.74 -22.75 -10.23
C TYR A 605 -31.68 -23.88 -10.62
N ASP A 606 -32.18 -24.60 -9.63
CA ASP A 606 -33.02 -25.78 -9.84
C ASP A 606 -34.41 -25.37 -10.36
N GLU A 607 -34.94 -24.21 -9.96
CA GLU A 607 -36.17 -23.62 -10.53
C GLU A 607 -35.99 -23.24 -12.00
N ILE A 608 -34.88 -22.59 -12.37
CA ILE A 608 -34.62 -22.21 -13.77
C ILE A 608 -34.44 -23.46 -14.65
N LEU A 609 -33.74 -24.48 -14.15
CA LEU A 609 -33.53 -25.71 -14.92
C LEU A 609 -34.85 -26.48 -15.15
N ALA A 610 -35.73 -26.51 -14.13
CA ALA A 610 -37.03 -27.18 -14.21
C ALA A 610 -38.07 -26.40 -15.05
N GLU A 611 -38.14 -25.08 -14.91
CA GLU A 611 -39.14 -24.24 -15.60
C GLU A 611 -38.92 -24.16 -17.12
N TYR A 612 -37.67 -24.31 -17.56
CA TYR A 612 -37.29 -24.18 -18.98
C TYR A 612 -36.95 -25.52 -19.66
N ASP A 613 -37.27 -26.65 -19.01
CA ASP A 613 -37.08 -28.03 -19.53
C ASP A 613 -35.62 -28.30 -19.95
N LEU A 614 -34.68 -28.00 -19.04
CA LEU A 614 -33.22 -28.04 -19.28
C LEU A 614 -32.49 -29.18 -18.52
N GLU A 615 -33.22 -30.11 -17.93
CA GLU A 615 -32.69 -31.15 -17.02
C GLU A 615 -31.69 -32.13 -17.66
#